data_AF-A0AA42Z5A7-F1
#
_entry.id   AF-A0AA42Z5A7-F1
#
_cell.length_a   1.000
_cell.length_b   1.000
_cell.length_c   1.000
_cell.angle_alpha   90.00
_cell.angle_beta   90.00
_cell.angle_gamma   90.00
#
_symmetry.space_group_name_H-M   'P 1'
#
loop_
_entity.id
_entity.type
_entity.pdbx_description
1 polymer ?
#
loop_
_entity_poly.entity_id
_entity_poly.type
_entity_poly.pdbx_seq_one_letter_code
_entity_poly.pdbx_strand_id
1 'polypeptide(L)' 'MAYDEKLAGRVREVLARRRGVTEKKMFGGLSFLVNGHMCCGIVGDDLMVRVGPDAYEGALKKKGARPMDFTG' A
#
# COMPACT_ATOMS: atom_id res chain seq x y z
N MET A 1 12.08 10.27 6.34
CA MET A 1 10.98 10.73 5.47
C MET A 1 9.72 9.94 5.82
N ALA A 2 8.53 10.45 5.51
CA ALA A 2 7.27 9.75 5.81
C ALA A 2 7.06 8.47 4.95
N TYR A 3 7.61 8.45 3.74
CA TYR A 3 7.54 7.31 2.80
C TYR A 3 8.67 7.39 1.76
N ASP A 4 9.00 6.26 1.13
CA ASP A 4 9.94 6.17 0.00
C ASP A 4 9.28 6.63 -1.34
N GLU A 5 9.80 7.70 -1.93
CA GLU A 5 9.34 8.23 -3.22
C GLU A 5 9.63 7.30 -4.40
N LYS A 6 10.71 6.50 -4.36
CA LYS A 6 10.99 5.51 -5.42
C LYS A 6 9.96 4.39 -5.39
N LEU A 7 9.62 3.92 -4.19
CA LEU A 7 8.54 2.94 -4.02
C LEU A 7 7.19 3.54 -4.45
N ALA A 8 6.93 4.81 -4.13
CA ALA A 8 5.73 5.50 -4.59
C ALA A 8 5.67 5.59 -6.12
N GLY A 9 6.78 5.91 -6.78
CA GLY A 9 6.89 5.91 -8.25
C GLY A 9 6.50 4.57 -8.87
N ARG A 10 7.02 3.46 -8.32
CA ARG A 10 6.67 2.11 -8.80
C ARG A 10 5.18 1.80 -8.64
N VAL A 11 4.57 2.21 -7.52
CA VAL A 11 3.13 2.02 -7.30
C VAL A 11 2.31 2.87 -8.29
N ARG A 12 2.72 4.11 -8.54
CA ARG A 12 2.08 5.00 -9.55
C ARG A 12 2.11 4.36 -10.93
N GLU A 13 3.23 3.78 -11.35
CA GLU A 13 3.34 3.10 -12.65
C GLU A 13 2.38 1.91 -12.76
N VAL A 14 2.28 1.08 -11.71
CA VAL A 14 1.35 -0.06 -11.68
C VAL A 14 -0.11 0.39 -11.73
N LEU A 15 -0.43 1.51 -11.07
CA LEU A 15 -1.78 2.06 -11.01
C LEU A 15 -2.12 2.99 -12.19
N ALA A 16 -1.15 3.39 -13.03
CA ALA A 16 -1.33 4.37 -14.09
C ALA A 16 -2.45 4.03 -15.09
N ARG A 17 -2.70 2.73 -15.31
CA ARG A 17 -3.76 2.26 -16.22
C ARG A 17 -5.15 2.19 -15.57
N ARG A 18 -5.26 2.51 -14.28
CA ARG A 18 -6.50 2.39 -13.51
C ARG A 18 -7.11 3.78 -13.31
N ARG A 19 -8.40 3.92 -13.63
CA ARG A 19 -9.14 5.16 -13.41
C ARG A 19 -9.54 5.30 -11.94
N GLY A 20 -9.73 6.54 -11.49
CA GLY A 20 -10.18 6.84 -10.13
C GLY A 20 -9.13 6.61 -9.05
N VAL A 21 -7.83 6.58 -9.42
CA VAL A 21 -6.73 6.50 -8.46
C VAL A 21 -6.49 7.88 -7.86
N THR A 22 -6.45 7.97 -6.54
CA THR A 22 -6.09 9.18 -5.80
C THR A 22 -5.04 8.89 -4.74
N GLU A 23 -4.18 9.86 -4.50
CA GLU A 23 -3.13 9.79 -3.48
C GLU A 23 -3.54 10.61 -2.25
N LYS A 24 -3.38 10.03 -1.06
CA LYS A 24 -3.67 10.70 0.21
C LYS A 24 -2.57 10.46 1.21
N LYS A 25 -2.04 11.54 1.79
CA LYS A 25 -1.11 11.45 2.93
C LYS A 25 -1.89 11.07 4.18
N MET A 26 -1.65 9.87 4.69
CA MET A 26 -2.32 9.32 5.88
C MET A 26 -1.50 8.19 6.48
N PHE A 27 -1.75 7.89 7.76
CA PHE A 27 -1.04 6.85 8.52
C PHE A 27 0.49 7.02 8.55
N GLY A 28 0.96 8.26 8.63
CA GLY A 28 2.40 8.55 8.65
C GLY A 28 3.11 8.34 7.30
N GLY A 29 2.38 8.09 6.21
CA GLY A 29 2.94 7.85 4.89
C GLY A 29 2.01 8.27 3.73
N LEU A 30 2.12 7.56 2.59
CA LEU A 30 1.35 7.82 1.38
C LEU A 30 0.41 6.65 1.09
N SER A 31 -0.87 6.93 0.85
CA SER A 31 -1.86 5.91 0.53
C SER A 31 -2.51 6.13 -0.82
N PHE A 32 -2.78 5.04 -1.54
CA PHE A 32 -3.43 5.02 -2.84
C PHE A 32 -4.85 4.49 -2.68
N LEU A 33 -5.82 5.29 -3.10
CA LEU A 33 -7.22 4.96 -3.10
C LEU A 33 -7.67 4.73 -4.54
N VAL A 34 -8.49 3.72 -4.77
CA VAL A 34 -9.15 3.45 -6.06
C VAL A 34 -10.63 3.64 -5.85
N ASN A 35 -11.24 4.59 -6.56
CA ASN A 35 -12.65 4.96 -6.39
C ASN A 35 -13.01 5.28 -4.93
N GLY A 36 -12.12 5.97 -4.20
CA GLY A 36 -12.32 6.33 -2.80
C GLY A 36 -12.03 5.21 -1.78
N HIS A 37 -11.69 3.99 -2.22
CA HIS A 37 -11.33 2.89 -1.33
C HIS A 37 -9.82 2.66 -1.29
N MET A 38 -9.24 2.60 -0.09
CA MET A 38 -7.81 2.36 0.09
C MET A 38 -7.41 0.95 -0.40
N CYS A 39 -6.52 0.92 -1.40
CA CYS A 39 -6.00 -0.31 -2.01
C CYS A 39 -4.62 -0.68 -1.44
N CYS A 40 -3.71 0.30 -1.39
CA CYS A 40 -2.36 0.12 -0.86
C CYS A 40 -1.83 1.43 -0.26
N GLY A 41 -0.73 1.36 0.48
CA GLY A 41 -0.04 2.52 1.03
C GLY A 41 1.43 2.21 1.33
N ILE A 42 2.20 3.25 1.60
CA ILE A 42 3.64 3.20 1.85
C ILE A 42 3.89 3.95 3.15
N VAL A 43 4.63 3.32 4.06
CA VAL A 43 5.03 3.91 5.34
C VAL A 43 6.50 3.60 5.54
N GLY A 44 7.34 4.63 5.61
CA GLY A 44 8.79 4.45 5.52
C GLY A 44 9.17 3.70 4.23
N ASP A 45 9.78 2.54 4.40
CA ASP A 45 10.24 1.68 3.29
C ASP A 45 9.30 0.48 3.03
N ASP A 46 8.21 0.35 3.79
CA ASP A 46 7.27 -0.77 3.71
C ASP A 46 6.06 -0.46 2.81
N LEU A 47 5.63 -1.46 2.04
CA LEU A 47 4.40 -1.43 1.24
C LEU A 47 3.27 -2.18 1.96
N MET A 48 2.21 -1.46 2.29
CA MET A 48 0.96 -2.00 2.83
C MET A 48 -0.02 -2.27 1.70
N VAL A 49 -0.60 -3.47 1.67
CA VAL A 49 -1.52 -3.89 0.60
C VAL A 49 -2.76 -4.52 1.20
N ARG A 50 -3.94 -4.06 0.77
CA ARG A 50 -5.20 -4.71 1.09
C ARG A 50 -5.38 -5.91 0.15
N VAL A 51 -5.16 -7.11 0.66
CA VAL A 51 -5.24 -8.36 -0.13
C VAL A 51 -6.59 -9.08 -0.03
N GLY A 52 -7.44 -8.70 0.93
CA GLY A 52 -8.70 -9.40 1.21
C GLY A 52 -8.49 -10.70 2.00
N PRO A 53 -9.57 -11.29 2.56
CA PRO A 53 -9.48 -12.45 3.45
C PRO A 53 -8.93 -13.69 2.72
N ASP A 54 -9.37 -13.93 1.49
CA ASP A 54 -9.00 -15.15 0.74
C ASP A 54 -7.51 -15.22 0.41
N ALA A 55 -6.87 -14.06 0.21
CA ALA A 55 -5.45 -13.98 -0.11
C ALA A 55 -4.57 -13.69 1.12
N TYR A 56 -5.15 -13.49 2.31
CA TYR A 56 -4.42 -13.08 3.51
C TYR A 56 -3.35 -14.11 3.92
N GLU A 57 -3.75 -15.36 4.12
CA GLU A 57 -2.85 -16.46 4.48
C GLU A 57 -1.77 -16.70 3.42
N GLY A 58 -2.12 -16.56 2.15
CA GLY A 58 -1.18 -16.70 1.04
C GLY A 58 -0.17 -15.55 0.98
N ALA A 59 -0.60 -14.33 1.31
CA ALA A 59 0.27 -13.16 1.34
C ALA A 59 1.28 -13.25 2.48
N LEU A 60 0.88 -13.70 3.66
CA LEU A 60 1.77 -13.86 4.82
C LEU A 60 2.88 -14.90 4.61
N LYS A 61 2.68 -15.87 3.72
CA LYS A 61 3.72 -16.85 3.35
C LYS A 61 4.81 -16.27 2.44
N LYS A 62 4.62 -15.07 1.89
CA LYS A 62 5.64 -14.43 1.04
C LYS A 62 6.78 -13.89 1.89
N LYS A 63 8.01 -14.08 1.43
CA LYS A 63 9.21 -13.54 2.09
C LYS A 63 9.07 -12.02 2.26
N GLY A 64 9.27 -11.54 3.50
CA GLY A 64 9.17 -10.12 3.84
C GLY A 64 7.75 -9.62 4.09
N ALA A 65 6.72 -10.46 3.96
CA ALA A 65 5.37 -10.11 4.38
C ALA A 65 5.22 -10.31 5.89
N ARG A 66 4.50 -9.38 6.52
CA ARG A 66 4.11 -9.45 7.93
C ARG A 66 2.70 -8.88 8.09
N PRO A 67 1.96 -9.27 9.15
CA PRO A 67 0.74 -8.58 9.50
C PRO A 67 0.99 -7.08 9.61
N MET A 68 0.08 -6.32 9.02
CA MET A 68 0.12 -4.87 9.12
C MET A 68 -0.38 -4.49 10.51
N ASP A 69 0.54 -3.95 11.31
CA ASP A 69 0.25 -3.48 12.66
C ASP A 69 0.57 -1.99 12.73
N PHE A 70 -0.43 -1.20 13.16
CA PHE A 70 -0.29 0.23 13.44
C PHE A 70 -0.23 0.53 14.95
N THR A 71 -0.44 -0.48 15.78
CA THR A 71 -0.20 -0.38 17.22
C THR A 71 1.27 -0.68 17.45
N GLY A 72 2.03 0.38 17.73
CA GLY A 72 3.32 0.22 18.40
C GLY A 72 3.14 -0.34 19.80
#